data_AF-A0A1Y6K194-F1
#
_entry.id   AF-A0A1Y6K194-F1
#
_cell.length_a   1.000
_cell.length_b   1.000
_cell.length_c   1.000
_cell.angle_alpha   90.00
_cell.angle_beta   90.00
_cell.angle_gamma   90.00
#
_symmetry.space_group_name_H-M   'P 1'
#
loop_
_entity.id
_entity.type
_entity.pdbx_description
1 polymer ?
#
loop_
_entity_poly.entity_id
_entity_poly.type
_entity_poly.pdbx_seq_one_letter_code
_entity_poly.pdbx_strand_id
1 'polypeptide(L)' 'MAKRHHAYTSPFAALMGADRFDFATQLAQQTGLDPSQVLFAYLQITASVAGAGLSGDTARQRAIDQQFQRFLNDAQAAD' A
#
# COMPACT_ATOMS: atom_id res chain seq x y z
N MET A 1 34.08 -1.76 1.47
CA MET A 1 33.03 -1.10 0.66
C MET A 1 31.66 -1.65 1.09
N ALA A 2 31.01 -1.06 2.10
CA ALA A 2 29.70 -1.51 2.55
C ALA A 2 28.63 -1.07 1.54
N LYS A 3 28.14 -2.00 0.72
CA LYS A 3 26.97 -1.76 -0.15
C LYS A 3 25.79 -1.48 0.76
N ARG A 4 25.40 -0.21 0.89
CA ARG A 4 24.18 0.20 1.60
C ARG A 4 23.02 -0.30 0.77
N HIS A 5 22.53 -1.50 1.08
CA HIS A 5 21.24 -1.99 0.60
C HIS A 5 20.21 -0.93 1.01
N HIS A 6 19.81 -0.08 0.07
CA HIS A 6 18.71 0.83 0.29
C HIS A 6 17.48 -0.05 0.40
N ALA A 7 17.10 -0.36 1.63
CA ALA A 7 15.86 -1.04 1.92
C ALA A 7 14.75 -0.21 1.28
N TYR A 8 14.05 -0.81 0.33
CA TYR A 8 12.94 -0.15 -0.32
C TYR A 8 11.93 0.25 0.76
N THR A 9 11.70 1.55 0.89
CA THR A 9 10.75 2.11 1.85
C THR A 9 9.45 2.35 1.09
N SER A 10 8.41 1.60 1.44
CA SER A 10 7.08 1.79 0.88
C SER A 10 6.49 3.12 1.37
N PRO A 11 5.92 3.94 0.47
CA PRO A 11 5.19 5.15 0.88
C PRO A 11 3.92 4.83 1.67
N PHE A 12 3.43 3.59 1.60
CA PHE A 12 2.23 3.12 2.28
C PHE A 12 2.54 2.25 3.52
N ALA A 13 3.81 2.15 3.93
CA ALA A 13 4.22 1.37 5.10
C ALA A 13 3.48 1.79 6.39
N ALA A 14 3.04 3.06 6.48
CA ALA A 14 2.25 3.58 7.59
C ALA A 14 0.92 2.83 7.79
N LEU A 15 0.35 2.21 6.74
CA LEU A 15 -0.88 1.39 6.84
C LEU A 15 -0.69 0.09 7.64
N MET A 16 0.55 -0.37 7.83
CA MET A 16 0.87 -1.48 8.74
C MET A 16 1.35 -1.01 10.12
N GLY A 17 1.52 0.29 10.32
CA GLY A 17 2.03 0.89 11.55
C GLY A 17 0.94 1.21 12.57
N ALA A 18 1.34 1.91 13.64
CA ALA A 18 0.43 2.42 14.66
C ALA A 18 -0.53 3.49 14.08
N ASP A 19 0.00 4.34 13.19
CA ASP A 19 -0.71 5.45 12.55
C ASP A 19 -1.58 5.05 11.34
N ARG A 20 -1.82 3.74 11.17
CA ARG A 20 -2.57 3.19 10.02
C ARG A 20 -3.96 3.81 9.83
N PHE A 21 -4.65 4.13 10.93
CA PHE A 21 -5.99 4.73 10.88
C PHE A 21 -5.95 6.18 10.44
N ASP A 22 -5.02 6.98 10.96
CA ASP A 22 -4.85 8.37 10.57
C ASP A 22 -4.41 8.48 9.10
N PHE A 23 -3.47 7.64 8.68
CA PHE A 23 -2.99 7.61 7.31
C PHE A 23 -4.07 7.12 6.33
N ALA A 24 -4.83 6.08 6.68
CA ALA A 24 -5.98 5.65 5.88
C ALA A 24 -7.07 6.72 5.80
N THR A 25 -7.27 7.50 6.86
CA THR A 25 -8.23 8.61 6.88
C THR A 25 -7.81 9.74 5.95
N GLN A 26 -6.53 10.07 5.91
CA GLN A 26 -6.00 11.05 4.95
C GLN A 26 -6.19 10.59 3.50
N LEU A 27 -5.89 9.32 3.21
CA LEU A 27 -6.11 8.75 1.88
C LEU A 27 -7.59 8.76 1.50
N ALA A 28 -8.45 8.31 2.40
CA ALA A 28 -9.91 8.35 2.26
C ALA A 28 -10.43 9.75 1.91
N GLN A 29 -9.95 10.79 2.60
CA GLN A 29 -10.31 12.18 2.31
C GLN A 29 -9.87 12.64 0.91
N GLN A 30 -8.77 12.12 0.39
CA GLN A 30 -8.26 12.47 -0.94
C GLN A 30 -8.97 11.71 -2.07
N THR A 31 -9.53 10.54 -1.77
CA THR A 31 -10.15 9.65 -2.75
C THR A 31 -11.67 9.57 -2.66
N GLY A 32 -12.28 10.19 -1.64
CA GLY A 32 -13.70 10.05 -1.35
C GLY A 32 -14.09 8.67 -0.78
N LEU A 33 -13.13 7.80 -0.51
CA LEU A 33 -13.36 6.46 0.06
C LEU A 33 -13.58 6.52 1.57
N ASP A 34 -14.12 5.44 2.14
CA ASP A 34 -14.08 5.24 3.59
C ASP A 34 -12.69 4.75 4.05
N PRO A 35 -12.20 5.18 5.23
CA PRO A 35 -10.93 4.71 5.79
C PRO A 35 -10.86 3.18 5.96
N SER A 36 -12.00 2.56 6.28
CA SER A 36 -12.14 1.10 6.39
C SER A 36 -11.98 0.40 5.03
N GLN A 37 -12.51 0.97 3.96
CA GLN A 37 -12.34 0.46 2.59
C GLN A 37 -10.87 0.55 2.18
N VAL A 38 -10.19 1.67 2.49
CA VAL A 38 -8.76 1.86 2.22
C VAL A 38 -7.90 0.80 2.94
N LEU A 39 -8.13 0.59 4.24
CA LEU A 39 -7.40 -0.42 5.01
C LEU A 39 -7.67 -1.84 4.51
N PHE A 40 -8.94 -2.15 4.22
CA PHE A 40 -9.33 -3.46 3.71
C PHE A 40 -8.71 -3.74 2.34
N ALA A 41 -8.76 -2.77 1.42
CA ALA A 41 -8.14 -2.88 0.10
C ALA A 41 -6.62 -3.11 0.21
N TYR A 42 -5.95 -2.40 1.11
CA TYR A 42 -4.52 -2.60 1.34
C TYR A 42 -4.21 -4.03 1.82
N LEU A 43 -4.98 -4.55 2.78
CA LEU A 43 -4.84 -5.92 3.28
C LEU A 43 -5.08 -6.96 2.18
N GLN A 44 -6.14 -6.78 1.39
CA GLN A 44 -6.47 -7.66 0.26
C GLN A 44 -5.35 -7.69 -0.79
N ILE A 45 -4.77 -6.54 -1.11
CA ILE A 45 -3.64 -6.43 -2.04
C ILE A 45 -2.41 -7.12 -1.47
N THR A 46 -2.05 -6.89 -0.19
CA THR A 46 -0.94 -7.61 0.44
C THR A 46 -1.11 -9.13 0.41
N ALA A 47 -2.32 -9.64 0.64
CA ALA A 47 -2.62 -11.06 0.53
C ALA A 47 -2.51 -11.58 -0.91
N SER A 48 -3.01 -10.83 -1.88
CA SER A 48 -2.93 -11.18 -3.31
C SER A 48 -1.47 -11.27 -3.78
N VAL A 49 -0.64 -10.29 -3.42
CA VAL A 49 0.78 -10.26 -3.77
C VAL A 49 1.57 -11.35 -3.02
N ALA A 50 1.20 -11.65 -1.76
CA ALA A 50 1.80 -12.75 -1.02
C ALA A 50 1.56 -14.11 -1.72
N GLY A 51 0.39 -14.31 -2.31
CA GLY A 51 0.06 -15.49 -3.12
C GLY A 51 0.78 -15.57 -4.46
N ALA A 52 1.30 -14.46 -4.99
CA ALA A 52 1.92 -14.39 -6.31
C ALA A 52 3.36 -14.97 -6.38
N GLY A 53 3.90 -15.50 -5.29
CA GLY A 53 5.21 -16.16 -5.29
C GLY A 53 6.41 -15.26 -5.61
N LEU A 54 6.27 -13.94 -5.42
CA LEU A 54 7.35 -12.99 -5.67
C LEU A 54 8.56 -13.28 -4.78
N SER A 55 9.71 -13.51 -5.41
CA SER A 55 10.98 -13.80 -4.74
C SER A 55 11.65 -12.49 -4.29
N GLY A 56 11.54 -12.19 -3.00
CA GLY A 56 12.21 -11.07 -2.32
C GLY A 56 11.25 -10.00 -1.79
N ASP A 57 11.46 -9.58 -0.54
CA ASP A 57 10.60 -8.63 0.17
C ASP A 57 10.46 -7.28 -0.55
N THR A 58 11.52 -6.84 -1.24
CA THR A 58 11.49 -5.60 -2.04
C THR A 58 10.56 -5.71 -3.26
N ALA A 59 10.56 -6.84 -3.96
CA ALA A 59 9.70 -7.03 -5.12
C ALA A 59 8.23 -7.14 -4.70
N ARG A 60 7.97 -7.85 -3.59
CA ARG A 60 6.64 -7.94 -2.97
C ARG A 60 6.13 -6.56 -2.57
N GLN A 61 6.94 -5.80 -1.84
CA GLN A 61 6.54 -4.48 -1.36
C GLN A 61 6.23 -3.51 -2.52
N ARG A 62 7.06 -3.52 -3.58
CA ARG A 62 6.80 -2.71 -4.79
C ARG A 62 5.49 -3.07 -5.47
N ALA A 63 5.19 -4.36 -5.59
CA ALA A 63 3.95 -4.80 -6.22
C ALA A 63 2.72 -4.38 -5.42
N ILE A 64 2.79 -4.49 -4.08
CA ILE A 64 1.75 -3.98 -3.17
C ILE A 64 1.53 -2.49 -3.41
N ASP A 65 2.61 -1.70 -3.39
CA ASP A 65 2.52 -0.25 -3.52
C ASP A 65 1.95 0.17 -4.88
N GLN A 66 2.37 -0.50 -5.96
CA GLN A 66 1.84 -0.23 -7.31
C GLN A 66 0.35 -0.57 -7.42
N GLN A 67 -0.07 -1.72 -6.92
CA GLN A 67 -1.49 -2.11 -6.95
C GLN A 67 -2.34 -1.20 -6.08
N PHE A 68 -1.84 -0.82 -4.90
CA PHE A 68 -2.57 0.04 -4.00
C PHE A 68 -2.67 1.47 -4.53
N GLN A 69 -1.60 2.01 -5.11
CA GLN A 69 -1.64 3.30 -5.79
C GLN A 69 -2.62 3.29 -6.97
N ARG A 70 -2.69 2.17 -7.72
CA ARG A 70 -3.69 2.01 -8.78
C ARG A 70 -5.11 2.07 -8.23
N PHE A 71 -5.38 1.35 -7.14
CA PHE A 71 -6.67 1.37 -6.46
C PHE A 71 -7.08 2.79 -6.02
N LEU A 72 -6.15 3.55 -5.42
CA LEU A 72 -6.42 4.93 -5.00
C LEU A 72 -6.71 5.85 -6.21
N ASN A 73 -5.93 5.74 -7.28
CA ASN A 73 -6.15 6.53 -8.49
C ASN A 73 -7.48 6.18 -9.18
N ASP A 74 -7.84 4.89 -9.24
CA ASP A 74 -9.09 4.43 -9.83
C ASP A 74 -10.29 4.91 -8.99
N ALA A 75 -10.16 4.93 -7.66
CA ALA A 75 -11.16 5.50 -6.77
C ALA A 75 -11.31 7.02 -6.95
N GLN A 76 -10.21 7.76 -7.11
CA GLN A 76 -10.23 9.19 -7.40
C GLN A 76 -10.83 9.52 -8.77
N ALA A 77 -10.65 8.65 -9.77
CA ALA A 77 -11.19 8.84 -11.11
C ALA A 77 -12.66 8.45 -11.25
N ALA A 78 -13.23 7.77 -10.24
CA ALA A 78 -14.62 7.34 -10.22
C ALA A 78 -15.58 8.38 -9.62
N ASP A 79 -15.06 9.50 -9.11
CA ASP A 79 -15.82 10.65 -8.56
C ASP A 79 -15.98 11.78 -9.59
#